data_AF-A0A1G2EBC6-F1
#
_entry.id   AF-A0A1G2EBC6-F1
#
_cell.length_a   1.000
_cell.length_b   1.000
_cell.length_c   1.000
_cell.angle_alpha   90.00
_cell.angle_beta   90.00
_cell.angle_gamma   90.00
#
_symmetry.space_group_name_H-M   'P 1'
#
loop_
_entity.id
_entity.type
_entity.pdbx_description
1 polymer ?
#
loop_
_entity_poly.entity_id
_entity_poly.type
_entity_poly.pdbx_seq_one_letter_code
_entity_poly.pdbx_strand_id
1 'polypeptide(L)'
;MKNIISAFKIVFSETLYIWLALSLGFNLLAIYYFIFSQTTTFKVYFDSNLAYYNWLSIISTVLISFLFGLVLTFLIWLGKNKVSQSPANLGNGLISGFLGAISTGCPVCGAFLISLLGVGGGLAAFPFQGLEIKVISLGLLSFAVFSSAQTISNKDCSTCQPSDKITIKPLLPAFVGFVLLFLVAYLPVISHKYNFSFTFQKKTQTASLTNTIKSSAPNASDILESINPVSGFTLNVAYGNLGPQLLAAGIIDFDKMKALYEQSGQPLTSEQIKILTEGSSEKIKITPETSYFLLNFFWALGLANKNIILDEGAMTKYGADQIGNFASTGGWTLGTKPAMEFYSKFEIIRLNPGQQLILEDFADNSYRPCCSNPVSFPDCNHGMAALALGELMASQGASSDQIFEAYKYFNSFWFPQTYLDVATYFKAAEGKNWSQVDNRIVAGKDFSTPQGWQRVRQWLTAQGLLEKAPSSGGGCGV
;
A
#
# COMPACT_ATOMS: atom_id res chain seq x y z
N MET A 1 28.34 -31.63 9.25
CA MET A 1 28.54 -31.01 10.59
C MET A 1 30.01 -30.72 10.93
N LYS A 2 30.95 -31.66 10.80
CA LYS A 2 32.38 -31.43 11.16
C LYS A 2 33.00 -30.19 10.48
N ASN A 3 32.72 -29.97 9.19
CA ASN A 3 33.24 -28.82 8.43
C ASN A 3 32.66 -27.47 8.91
N ILE A 4 31.39 -27.45 9.34
CA ILE A 4 30.75 -26.24 9.87
C ILE A 4 31.42 -25.85 11.19
N ILE A 5 31.60 -26.82 12.10
CA ILE A 5 32.23 -26.57 13.40
C ILE A 5 33.67 -26.06 13.22
N SER A 6 34.41 -26.61 12.25
CA SER A 6 35.76 -26.15 11.92
C SER A 6 35.77 -24.69 11.45
N ALA A 7 34.89 -24.33 10.51
CA ALA A 7 34.79 -22.96 10.02
C ALA A 7 34.41 -21.96 11.12
N PHE A 8 33.48 -22.32 12.00
CA PHE A 8 33.11 -21.49 13.15
C PHE A 8 34.31 -21.28 14.09
N LYS A 9 35.09 -22.33 14.38
CA LYS A 9 36.31 -22.20 15.19
C LYS A 9 37.35 -21.28 14.54
N ILE A 10 37.52 -21.36 13.21
CA ILE A 10 38.46 -20.53 12.47
C ILE A 10 38.03 -19.06 12.51
N VAL A 11 36.79 -18.75 12.12
CA VAL A 11 36.31 -17.36 12.04
C VAL A 11 36.20 -16.72 13.41
N PHE A 12 35.62 -17.42 14.39
CA PHE A 12 35.36 -16.88 15.72
C PHE A 12 36.52 -17.05 16.70
N SER A 13 37.69 -17.52 16.24
CA SER A 13 38.94 -17.45 17.01
C SER A 13 39.35 -16.00 17.32
N GLU A 14 39.05 -15.06 16.41
CA GLU A 14 39.17 -13.63 16.67
C GLU A 14 37.86 -13.11 17.30
N THR A 15 37.94 -12.63 18.55
CA THR A 15 36.80 -12.09 19.31
C THR A 15 36.07 -10.96 18.56
N LEU A 16 36.78 -10.24 17.68
CA LEU A 16 36.21 -9.21 16.82
C LEU A 16 35.01 -9.73 16.00
N TYR A 17 35.11 -10.92 15.41
CA TYR A 17 34.04 -11.45 14.56
C TYR A 17 32.84 -11.94 15.36
N ILE A 18 33.05 -12.36 16.62
CA ILE A 18 31.95 -12.68 17.54
C ILE A 18 31.10 -11.43 17.75
N TRP A 19 31.74 -10.31 18.10
CA TRP A 19 31.04 -9.03 18.31
C TRP A 19 30.43 -8.48 17.02
N LEU A 20 31.09 -8.67 15.87
CA LEU A 20 30.55 -8.26 14.58
C LEU A 20 29.26 -9.02 14.24
N ALA A 21 29.24 -10.35 14.39
CA ALA A 21 28.06 -11.16 14.10
C ALA A 21 26.88 -10.81 15.02
N LEU A 22 27.16 -10.67 16.33
CA LEU A 22 26.14 -10.26 17.30
C LEU A 22 25.61 -8.86 17.02
N SER A 23 26.50 -7.91 16.71
CA SER A 23 26.11 -6.54 16.38
C SER A 23 25.24 -6.48 15.13
N LEU A 24 25.64 -7.13 14.04
CA LEU A 24 24.87 -7.12 12.79
C LEU A 24 23.49 -7.77 12.95
N GLY A 25 23.42 -8.91 13.65
CA GLY A 25 22.15 -9.58 13.92
C GLY A 25 21.24 -8.80 14.86
N PHE A 26 21.80 -8.21 15.93
CA PHE A 26 21.02 -7.40 16.85
C PHE A 26 20.52 -6.10 16.21
N ASN A 27 21.34 -5.41 15.41
CA ASN A 27 20.93 -4.21 14.69
C ASN A 27 19.78 -4.51 13.72
N LEU A 28 19.83 -5.62 13.00
CA LEU A 28 18.73 -6.04 12.13
C LEU A 28 17.46 -6.33 12.94
N LEU A 29 17.58 -7.04 14.07
CA LEU A 29 16.46 -7.30 14.98
C LEU A 29 15.87 -6.02 15.58
N ALA A 30 16.71 -5.04 15.93
CA ALA A 30 16.31 -3.74 16.45
C ALA A 30 15.57 -2.92 15.40
N ILE A 31 16.02 -2.94 14.14
CA ILE A 31 15.32 -2.35 12.99
C ILE A 31 13.94 -3.00 12.83
N TYR A 32 13.86 -4.34 12.91
CA TYR A 32 12.58 -5.04 12.84
C TYR A 32 11.63 -4.67 13.97
N TYR A 33 12.15 -4.58 15.20
CA TYR A 33 11.36 -4.14 16.34
C TYR A 33 10.89 -2.69 16.20
N PHE A 34 11.76 -1.80 15.74
CA PHE A 34 11.43 -0.40 15.49
C PHE A 34 10.28 -0.30 14.48
N ILE A 35 10.38 -0.94 13.33
CA ILE A 35 9.32 -0.87 12.30
C ILE A 35 8.02 -1.53 12.80
N PHE A 36 8.12 -2.65 13.52
CA PHE A 36 6.97 -3.28 14.18
C PHE A 36 6.28 -2.31 15.14
N SER A 37 7.04 -1.57 15.95
CA SER A 37 6.51 -0.61 16.92
C SER A 37 5.83 0.62 16.29
N GLN A 38 6.20 0.97 15.05
CA GLN A 38 5.54 2.05 14.30
C GLN A 38 4.21 1.61 13.66
N THR A 39 3.98 0.31 13.51
CA THR A 39 2.85 -0.24 12.74
C THR A 39 1.81 -0.93 13.60
N THR A 40 2.21 -1.57 14.69
CA THR A 40 1.30 -2.28 15.60
C THR A 40 1.90 -2.43 17.00
N THR A 41 1.16 -3.04 17.93
CA THR A 41 1.67 -3.39 19.27
C THR A 41 1.66 -4.90 19.42
N PHE A 42 2.43 -5.45 20.36
CA PHE A 42 2.38 -6.90 20.65
C PHE A 42 0.97 -7.36 21.00
N LYS A 43 0.22 -6.58 21.78
CA LYS A 43 -1.17 -6.92 22.10
C LYS A 43 -2.02 -7.04 20.83
N VAL A 44 -2.05 -5.99 20.02
CA VAL A 44 -2.81 -5.99 18.75
C VAL A 44 -2.33 -7.09 17.80
N TYR A 45 -1.03 -7.32 17.71
CA TYR A 45 -0.45 -8.37 16.87
C TYR A 45 -0.89 -9.77 17.32
N PHE A 46 -0.87 -10.04 18.63
CA PHE A 46 -1.32 -11.31 19.18
C PHE A 46 -2.84 -11.49 19.09
N ASP A 47 -3.60 -10.40 19.21
CA ASP A 47 -5.07 -10.41 19.14
C ASP A 47 -5.58 -10.52 17.68
N SER A 48 -4.82 -10.04 16.68
CA SER A 48 -5.24 -9.99 15.27
C SER A 48 -4.85 -11.22 14.44
N ASN A 49 -4.12 -12.16 15.01
CA ASN A 49 -3.55 -13.29 14.27
C ASN A 49 -3.65 -14.58 15.09
N LEU A 50 -3.65 -15.71 14.39
CA LEU A 50 -3.57 -17.03 15.05
C LEU A 50 -2.27 -17.14 15.86
N ALA A 51 -2.36 -17.74 17.06
CA ALA A 51 -1.21 -17.90 17.95
C ALA A 51 -0.01 -18.60 17.27
N TYR A 52 -0.28 -19.61 16.44
CA TYR A 52 0.74 -20.31 15.65
C TYR A 52 1.48 -19.36 14.69
N TYR A 53 0.75 -18.48 13.99
CA TYR A 53 1.31 -17.51 13.06
C TYR A 53 2.23 -16.53 13.79
N ASN A 54 1.79 -16.02 14.95
CA ASN A 54 2.55 -15.08 15.75
C ASN A 54 3.89 -15.65 16.20
N TRP A 55 3.86 -16.85 16.78
CA TRP A 55 5.09 -17.51 17.24
C TRP A 55 6.01 -17.87 16.09
N LEU A 56 5.48 -18.44 15.00
CA LEU A 56 6.30 -18.78 13.84
C LEU A 56 6.94 -17.53 13.23
N SER A 57 6.21 -16.43 13.15
CA SER A 57 6.70 -15.14 12.65
C SER A 57 7.80 -14.55 13.54
N ILE A 58 7.60 -14.51 14.87
CA ILE A 58 8.58 -13.99 15.84
C ILE A 58 9.85 -14.83 15.83
N ILE A 59 9.71 -16.16 15.92
CA ILE A 59 10.83 -17.10 15.92
C ILE A 59 11.62 -16.99 14.62
N SER A 60 10.93 -16.97 13.47
CA SER A 60 11.58 -16.82 12.18
C SER A 60 12.34 -15.49 12.08
N THR A 61 11.79 -14.40 12.59
CA THR A 61 12.47 -13.09 12.59
C THR A 61 13.74 -13.08 13.44
N VAL A 62 13.71 -13.71 14.62
CA VAL A 62 14.90 -13.86 15.47
C VAL A 62 15.96 -14.71 14.77
N LEU A 63 15.56 -15.84 14.18
CA LEU A 63 16.46 -16.75 13.48
C LEU A 63 17.08 -16.11 12.22
N ILE A 64 16.30 -15.38 11.43
CA ILE A 64 16.79 -14.64 10.26
C ILE A 64 17.82 -13.60 10.69
N SER A 65 17.53 -12.83 11.74
CA SER A 65 18.45 -11.80 12.24
C SER A 65 19.78 -12.41 12.69
N PHE A 66 19.72 -13.54 13.39
CA PHE A 66 20.90 -14.30 13.78
C PHE A 66 21.70 -14.80 12.56
N LEU A 67 21.04 -15.46 11.61
CA LEU A 67 21.71 -16.01 10.42
C LEU A 67 22.30 -14.91 9.53
N PHE A 68 21.63 -13.77 9.40
CA PHE A 68 22.12 -12.61 8.67
C PHE A 68 23.45 -12.10 9.25
N GLY A 69 23.54 -11.98 10.58
CA GLY A 69 24.77 -11.61 11.27
C GLY A 69 25.92 -12.58 10.99
N LEU A 70 25.63 -13.89 10.95
CA LEU A 70 26.61 -14.93 10.61
C LEU A 70 27.09 -14.83 9.16
N VAL A 71 26.17 -14.71 8.19
CA VAL A 71 26.49 -14.64 6.76
C VAL A 71 27.40 -13.45 6.47
N LEU A 72 27.03 -12.25 6.91
CA LEU A 72 27.84 -11.05 6.66
C LEU A 72 29.21 -11.16 7.32
N THR A 73 29.28 -11.70 8.53
CA THR A 73 30.56 -11.90 9.23
C THR A 73 31.48 -12.88 8.47
N PHE A 74 30.92 -13.98 7.94
CA PHE A 74 31.69 -14.94 7.16
C PHE A 74 32.17 -14.34 5.84
N LEU A 75 31.33 -13.55 5.16
CA LEU A 75 31.72 -12.85 3.93
C LEU A 75 32.83 -11.82 4.19
N ILE A 76 32.72 -11.04 5.27
CA ILE A 76 33.75 -10.06 5.67
C ILE A 76 35.07 -10.77 6.01
N TRP A 77 35.01 -11.89 6.74
CA TRP A 77 36.20 -12.68 7.06
C TRP A 77 36.87 -13.24 5.80
N LEU A 78 36.09 -13.81 4.88
CA LEU A 78 36.59 -14.36 3.61
C LEU A 78 37.24 -13.27 2.76
N GLY A 79 36.62 -12.09 2.67
CA GLY A 79 37.15 -10.93 1.96
C GLY A 79 38.46 -10.41 2.55
N LYS A 80 38.54 -10.25 3.88
CA LYS A 80 39.76 -9.82 4.57
C LYS A 80 40.92 -10.79 4.35
N ASN A 81 40.64 -12.09 4.37
CA ASN A 81 41.65 -13.14 4.20
C ASN A 81 41.90 -13.49 2.72
N LYS A 82 41.30 -12.76 1.77
CA LYS A 82 41.44 -12.94 0.31
C LYS A 82 41.19 -14.38 -0.14
N VAL A 83 40.28 -15.09 0.54
CA VAL A 83 39.93 -16.46 0.19
C VAL A 83 39.05 -16.42 -1.06
N SER A 84 39.53 -17.05 -2.13
CA SER A 84 38.84 -17.07 -3.41
C SER A 84 37.46 -17.73 -3.26
N GLN A 85 36.41 -17.01 -3.66
CA GLN A 85 35.05 -17.50 -3.67
C GLN A 85 34.63 -17.83 -5.10
N SER A 86 33.80 -18.85 -5.26
CA SER A 86 33.08 -19.01 -6.52
C SER A 86 32.10 -17.83 -6.70
N PRO A 87 31.89 -17.34 -7.94
CA PRO A 87 30.92 -16.29 -8.21
C PRO A 87 29.50 -16.63 -7.70
N ALA A 88 29.15 -17.93 -7.73
CA ALA A 88 27.89 -18.44 -7.21
C ALA A 88 27.78 -18.31 -5.68
N ASN A 89 28.86 -18.53 -4.92
CA ASN A 89 28.85 -18.42 -3.46
C ASN A 89 28.76 -16.96 -2.98
N LEU A 90 29.47 -16.06 -3.66
CA LEU A 90 29.38 -14.62 -3.39
C LEU A 90 28.00 -14.08 -3.76
N GLY A 91 27.46 -14.48 -4.92
CA GLY A 91 26.10 -14.12 -5.36
C GLY A 91 25.03 -14.61 -4.39
N ASN A 92 25.09 -15.87 -3.97
CA ASN A 92 24.14 -16.43 -3.00
C ASN A 92 24.24 -15.77 -1.61
N GLY A 93 25.44 -15.36 -1.17
CA GLY A 93 25.64 -14.61 0.07
C GLY A 93 25.03 -13.19 0.03
N LEU A 94 25.18 -12.49 -1.08
CA LEU A 94 24.60 -11.15 -1.27
C LEU A 94 23.08 -11.20 -1.46
N ILE A 95 22.58 -12.15 -2.25
CA ILE A 95 21.14 -12.36 -2.47
C ILE A 95 20.44 -12.78 -1.17
N SER A 96 21.04 -13.68 -0.38
CA SER A 96 20.50 -14.09 0.92
C SER A 96 20.62 -12.99 1.98
N GLY A 97 21.66 -12.16 1.95
CA GLY A 97 21.76 -10.97 2.80
C GLY A 97 20.68 -9.93 2.49
N PHE A 98 20.44 -9.67 1.20
CA PHE A 98 19.36 -8.80 0.72
C PHE A 98 17.97 -9.34 1.09
N LEU A 99 17.70 -10.61 0.78
CA LEU A 99 16.43 -11.25 1.13
C LEU A 99 16.26 -11.37 2.65
N GLY A 100 17.33 -11.65 3.38
CA GLY A 100 17.35 -11.64 4.85
C GLY A 100 16.89 -10.30 5.39
N ALA A 101 17.52 -9.19 4.95
CA ALA A 101 17.16 -7.84 5.34
C ALA A 101 15.71 -7.46 4.97
N ILE A 102 15.18 -7.97 3.85
CA ILE A 102 13.86 -7.64 3.28
C ILE A 102 12.76 -8.62 3.70
N SER A 103 13.10 -9.75 4.32
CA SER A 103 12.18 -10.80 4.78
C SER A 103 11.24 -10.37 5.92
N THR A 104 11.18 -9.07 6.19
CA THR A 104 10.16 -8.40 6.98
C THR A 104 8.76 -8.70 6.45
N GLY A 105 8.25 -9.89 6.78
CA GLY A 105 6.83 -10.20 6.88
C GLY A 105 6.23 -9.47 8.09
N CYS A 106 6.20 -8.14 8.02
CA CYS A 106 5.06 -7.37 8.47
C CYS A 106 4.31 -7.00 7.18
N PRO A 107 2.96 -7.01 7.15
CA PRO A 107 2.16 -6.56 5.99
C PRO A 107 2.55 -5.17 5.45
N VAL A 108 3.37 -4.39 6.15
CA VAL A 108 3.78 -3.04 5.79
C VAL A 108 5.16 -2.95 5.13
N CYS A 109 6.15 -3.78 5.49
CA CYS A 109 7.53 -3.61 5.00
C CYS A 109 7.80 -4.34 3.68
N GLY A 110 7.32 -5.58 3.56
CA GLY A 110 7.31 -6.26 2.27
C GLY A 110 6.40 -5.54 1.28
N ALA A 111 5.32 -4.91 1.74
CA ALA A 111 4.51 -4.03 0.90
C ALA A 111 5.31 -2.82 0.39
N PHE A 112 6.12 -2.13 1.21
CA PHE A 112 6.91 -0.98 0.76
C PHE A 112 7.91 -1.32 -0.37
N LEU A 113 8.70 -2.39 -0.23
CA LEU A 113 9.71 -2.76 -1.23
C LEU A 113 9.16 -3.57 -2.41
N ILE A 114 8.12 -4.39 -2.21
CA ILE A 114 7.44 -5.08 -3.33
C ILE A 114 6.59 -4.08 -4.14
N SER A 115 6.08 -3.01 -3.50
CA SER A 115 5.48 -1.87 -4.21
C SER A 115 6.53 -1.06 -4.98
N LEU A 116 7.77 -0.94 -4.46
CA LEU A 116 8.89 -0.33 -5.20
C LEU A 116 9.28 -1.14 -6.45
N LEU A 117 8.98 -2.44 -6.46
CA LEU A 117 9.12 -3.34 -7.62
C LEU A 117 7.87 -3.38 -8.52
N GLY A 118 6.88 -2.50 -8.30
CA GLY A 118 5.69 -2.37 -9.14
C GLY A 118 4.60 -3.42 -8.90
N VAL A 119 4.71 -4.25 -7.86
CA VAL A 119 3.70 -5.27 -7.53
C VAL A 119 2.87 -4.81 -6.34
N GLY A 120 1.83 -4.02 -6.62
CA GLY A 120 0.84 -3.64 -5.61
C GLY A 120 0.17 -4.88 -5.00
N GLY A 121 0.17 -5.00 -3.67
CA GLY A 121 -0.47 -6.13 -2.95
C GLY A 121 0.41 -7.38 -2.77
N GLY A 122 1.73 -7.30 -2.99
CA GLY A 122 2.63 -8.45 -3.00
C GLY A 122 2.53 -9.45 -1.83
N LEU A 123 2.30 -9.00 -0.60
CA LEU A 123 2.13 -9.89 0.56
C LEU A 123 0.74 -10.54 0.65
N ALA A 124 -0.29 -9.90 0.08
CA ALA A 124 -1.64 -10.43 0.00
C ALA A 124 -1.82 -11.46 -1.13
N ALA A 125 -0.85 -11.55 -2.06
CA ALA A 125 -0.78 -12.60 -3.08
C ALA A 125 -0.25 -13.95 -2.52
N PHE A 126 0.38 -13.95 -1.34
CA PHE A 126 0.92 -15.15 -0.72
C PHE A 126 -0.09 -15.80 0.24
N PRO A 127 -0.34 -17.12 0.13
CA PRO A 127 -1.35 -17.83 0.93
C PRO A 127 -1.12 -17.79 2.45
N PHE A 128 0.11 -17.52 2.92
CA PHE A 128 0.52 -17.46 4.32
C PHE A 128 1.05 -16.07 4.73
N GLN A 129 0.63 -15.01 4.03
CA GLN A 129 0.83 -13.61 4.45
C GLN A 129 2.31 -13.25 4.70
N GLY A 130 3.23 -13.82 3.91
CA GLY A 130 4.66 -13.54 3.96
C GLY A 130 5.49 -14.50 4.83
N LEU A 131 4.88 -15.51 5.47
CA LEU A 131 5.63 -16.58 6.14
C LEU A 131 6.47 -17.39 5.13
N GLU A 132 6.03 -17.52 3.89
CA GLU A 132 6.75 -18.19 2.80
C GLU A 132 8.07 -17.51 2.52
N ILE A 133 8.06 -16.17 2.51
CA ILE A 133 9.27 -15.36 2.30
C ILE A 133 10.23 -15.57 3.49
N LYS A 134 9.71 -15.67 4.72
CA LYS A 134 10.55 -15.99 5.89
C LYS A 134 11.16 -17.38 5.80
N VAL A 135 10.39 -18.38 5.38
CA VAL A 135 10.89 -19.76 5.19
C VAL A 135 11.96 -19.81 4.09
N ILE A 136 11.73 -19.15 2.95
CA ILE A 136 12.71 -19.03 1.86
C ILE A 136 13.98 -18.32 2.35
N SER A 137 13.82 -17.24 3.11
CA SER A 137 14.96 -16.47 3.66
C SER A 137 15.77 -17.28 4.66
N LEU A 138 15.11 -18.03 5.55
CA LEU A 138 15.77 -18.98 6.45
C LEU A 138 16.54 -20.05 5.68
N GLY A 139 15.95 -20.61 4.63
CA GLY A 139 16.59 -21.61 3.77
C GLY A 139 17.83 -21.05 3.07
N LEU A 140 17.72 -19.87 2.44
CA LEU A 140 18.81 -19.22 1.73
C LEU A 140 19.94 -18.76 2.66
N LEU A 141 19.62 -18.17 3.80
CA LEU A 141 20.62 -17.76 4.79
C LEU A 141 21.33 -18.98 5.39
N SER A 142 20.59 -20.04 5.71
CA SER A 142 21.19 -21.29 6.21
C SER A 142 22.12 -21.92 5.17
N PHE A 143 21.71 -21.92 3.89
CA PHE A 143 22.54 -22.38 2.79
C PHE A 143 23.79 -21.50 2.59
N ALA A 144 23.66 -20.17 2.72
CA ALA A 144 24.78 -19.24 2.63
C ALA A 144 25.80 -19.45 3.76
N VAL A 145 25.34 -19.65 5.00
CA VAL A 145 26.21 -20.03 6.12
C VAL A 145 26.91 -21.35 5.83
N PHE A 146 26.18 -22.35 5.33
CA PHE A 146 26.73 -23.66 5.02
C PHE A 146 27.79 -23.62 3.91
N SER A 147 27.51 -22.92 2.80
CA SER A 147 28.43 -22.77 1.68
C SER A 147 29.69 -21.99 2.06
N SER A 148 29.52 -20.90 2.82
CA SER A 148 30.63 -20.13 3.36
C SER A 148 31.48 -20.98 4.31
N ALA A 149 30.84 -21.77 5.18
CA ALA A 149 31.54 -22.67 6.08
C ALA A 149 32.32 -23.78 5.33
N GLN A 150 31.78 -24.32 4.23
CA GLN A 150 32.54 -25.25 3.39
C GLN A 150 33.78 -24.60 2.76
N THR A 151 33.63 -23.36 2.28
CA THR A 151 34.73 -22.60 1.68
C THR A 151 35.84 -22.36 2.71
N ILE A 152 35.48 -21.99 3.94
CA ILE A 152 36.42 -21.75 5.04
C ILE A 152 37.06 -23.06 5.53
N SER A 153 36.32 -24.16 5.57
CA SER A 153 36.84 -25.45 6.04
C SER A 153 37.59 -26.24 4.97
N ASN A 154 37.77 -25.69 3.76
CA ASN A 154 38.45 -26.37 2.68
C ASN A 154 39.95 -26.56 3.02
N LYS A 155 40.43 -27.79 2.88
CA LYS A 155 41.81 -28.18 3.23
C LYS A 155 42.86 -27.51 2.33
N ASP A 156 42.45 -27.05 1.14
CA ASP A 156 43.33 -26.36 0.19
C ASP A 156 43.49 -24.85 0.52
N CYS A 157 42.80 -24.36 1.56
CA CYS A 157 42.95 -22.99 2.04
C CYS A 157 44.12 -22.89 3.05
N SER A 158 45.27 -22.42 2.58
CA SER A 158 46.48 -22.22 3.40
C SER A 158 46.29 -21.19 4.54
N THR A 159 45.33 -20.28 4.41
CA THR A 159 44.95 -19.27 5.42
C THR A 159 43.86 -19.75 6.40
N CYS A 160 43.34 -20.96 6.24
CA CYS A 160 42.23 -21.50 7.05
C CYS A 160 42.70 -22.48 8.15
N GLN A 161 43.96 -22.36 8.57
CA GLN A 161 44.48 -23.12 9.71
C GLN A 161 43.98 -22.50 11.03
N PRO A 162 43.54 -23.31 12.01
CA PRO A 162 43.10 -22.79 13.31
C PRO A 162 44.27 -22.07 14.01
N SER A 163 44.08 -20.80 14.36
CA SER A 163 45.05 -20.04 15.15
C SER A 163 44.75 -20.24 16.63
N ASP A 164 45.71 -20.76 17.39
CA ASP A 164 45.61 -20.97 18.85
C ASP A 164 45.76 -19.67 19.66
N LYS A 165 45.91 -18.50 19.01
CA LYS A 165 46.14 -17.21 19.69
C LYS A 165 45.00 -16.24 19.48
N ILE A 166 44.13 -16.13 20.50
CA ILE A 166 43.11 -15.08 20.62
C ILE A 166 43.84 -13.73 20.70
N THR A 167 43.88 -13.00 19.60
CA THR A 167 44.52 -11.68 19.55
C THR A 167 43.46 -10.60 19.74
N ILE A 168 43.36 -10.06 20.95
CA ILE A 168 42.43 -8.97 21.27
C ILE A 168 43.01 -7.65 20.73
N LYS A 169 42.57 -7.21 19.55
CA LYS A 169 42.82 -5.85 19.02
C LYS A 169 41.66 -4.90 19.40
N PRO A 170 41.92 -3.59 19.52
CA PRO A 170 41.11 -2.70 20.35
C PRO A 170 39.69 -2.48 19.80
N LEU A 171 38.80 -2.26 20.78
CA LEU A 171 37.33 -2.17 20.77
C LEU A 171 36.67 -1.17 19.80
N LEU A 172 37.39 -0.58 18.85
CA LEU A 172 36.85 0.51 18.01
C LEU A 172 35.63 0.10 17.15
N PRO A 173 35.57 -1.10 16.54
CA PRO A 173 34.39 -1.52 15.77
C PRO A 173 33.20 -1.92 16.67
N ALA A 174 33.48 -2.45 17.86
CA ALA A 174 32.46 -2.75 18.87
C ALA A 174 31.86 -1.46 19.45
N PHE A 175 32.68 -0.42 19.62
CA PHE A 175 32.28 0.92 20.01
C PHE A 175 31.43 1.60 18.91
N VAL A 176 31.82 1.48 17.63
CA VAL A 176 31.02 1.99 16.50
C VAL A 176 29.67 1.27 16.39
N GLY A 177 29.65 -0.05 16.61
CA GLY A 177 28.40 -0.83 16.69
C GLY A 177 27.50 -0.39 17.85
N PHE A 178 28.07 -0.15 19.04
CA PHE A 178 27.33 0.37 20.20
C PHE A 178 26.85 1.82 19.99
N VAL A 179 27.61 2.66 19.31
CA VAL A 179 27.25 4.06 18.99
C VAL A 179 26.13 4.13 17.96
N LEU A 180 26.13 3.26 16.95
CA LEU A 180 25.01 3.12 16.01
C LEU A 180 23.74 2.60 16.69
N LEU A 181 23.91 1.67 17.63
CA LEU A 181 22.83 1.10 18.47
C LEU A 181 22.26 2.17 19.42
N PHE A 182 23.11 3.04 19.97
CA PHE A 182 22.70 4.20 20.75
C PHE A 182 21.94 5.20 19.87
N LEU A 183 22.42 5.52 18.67
CA LEU A 183 21.76 6.45 17.73
C LEU A 183 20.36 5.96 17.34
N VAL A 184 20.19 4.70 16.91
CA VAL A 184 18.89 4.15 16.50
C VAL A 184 17.91 4.07 17.68
N ALA A 185 18.39 3.71 18.88
CA ALA A 185 17.57 3.67 20.09
C ALA A 185 17.23 5.06 20.66
N TYR A 186 18.03 6.10 20.38
CA TYR A 186 17.79 7.48 20.83
C TYR A 186 16.94 8.31 19.85
N LEU A 187 16.72 7.85 18.62
CA LEU A 187 15.86 8.55 17.63
C LEU A 187 14.45 8.86 18.16
N PRO A 188 13.74 7.97 18.89
CA PRO A 188 12.45 8.29 19.49
C PRO A 188 12.52 9.35 20.60
N VAL A 189 13.65 9.41 21.33
CA VAL A 189 13.87 10.39 22.41
C VAL A 189 14.20 11.78 21.82
N ILE A 190 14.97 11.81 20.73
CA ILE A 190 15.28 13.02 19.95
C ILE A 190 14.00 13.56 19.30
N SER A 191 13.15 12.69 18.72
CA SER A 191 11.88 13.14 18.12
C SER A 191 10.96 13.81 19.15
N HIS A 192 10.93 13.29 20.38
CA HIS A 192 10.14 13.85 21.47
C HIS A 192 10.73 15.15 22.08
N LYS A 193 12.05 15.35 22.04
CA LYS A 193 12.76 16.52 22.60
C LYS A 193 12.76 17.74 21.66
N TYR A 194 12.70 17.52 20.34
CA TYR A 194 12.72 18.59 19.32
C TYR A 194 11.35 18.88 18.68
N ASN A 195 10.23 18.42 19.28
CA ASN A 195 8.87 18.54 18.71
C ASN A 195 8.74 18.00 17.26
N PHE A 196 9.54 16.99 16.90
CA PHE A 196 9.37 16.26 15.65
C PHE A 196 8.23 15.25 15.83
N SER A 197 6.99 15.71 15.64
CA SER A 197 5.80 14.91 15.86
C SER A 197 5.54 13.96 14.69
N PHE A 198 6.21 12.79 14.67
CA PHE A 198 5.70 11.63 13.93
C PHE A 198 4.43 11.13 14.64
N THR A 199 3.30 11.78 14.34
CA THR A 199 2.02 11.48 14.97
C THR A 199 1.35 10.32 14.25
N PHE A 200 1.74 9.08 14.58
CA PHE A 200 0.84 7.94 14.38
C PHE A 200 -0.19 7.96 15.51
N GLN A 201 -1.41 8.41 15.20
CA GLN A 201 -2.49 8.50 16.19
C GLN A 201 -2.81 7.11 16.76
N LYS A 202 -2.49 6.95 18.04
CA LYS A 202 -2.99 5.87 18.89
C LYS A 202 -4.50 6.09 19.09
N LYS A 203 -5.36 5.22 18.58
CA LYS A 203 -6.78 5.19 19.00
C LYS A 203 -7.16 3.81 19.52
N THR A 204 -7.54 3.80 20.79
CA THR A 204 -7.97 2.67 21.60
C THR A 204 -9.27 2.09 21.05
N GLN A 205 -9.29 0.79 20.74
CA GLN A 205 -10.51 0.04 20.43
C GLN A 205 -11.09 -0.56 21.71
N THR A 206 -12.37 -0.32 21.93
CA THR A 206 -13.23 -1.19 22.73
C THR A 206 -14.50 -1.39 21.93
N ALA A 207 -14.69 -2.60 21.40
CA ALA A 207 -16.00 -3.11 21.02
C ALA A 207 -15.96 -4.63 21.21
N SER A 208 -16.73 -5.10 22.19
CA SER A 208 -16.89 -6.52 22.53
C SER A 208 -17.52 -7.30 21.39
N LEU A 209 -16.95 -8.46 21.09
CA LEU A 209 -17.49 -9.44 20.15
C LEU A 209 -18.12 -10.61 20.94
N THR A 210 -19.44 -10.70 20.90
CA THR A 210 -20.18 -11.97 21.06
C THR A 210 -21.42 -11.92 20.17
N ASN A 211 -21.42 -12.67 19.07
CA ASN A 211 -22.18 -13.92 18.93
C ASN A 211 -22.18 -14.41 17.47
N THR A 212 -22.15 -15.73 17.38
CA THR A 212 -22.24 -16.60 16.20
C THR A 212 -23.57 -16.43 15.46
N ILE A 213 -23.56 -16.40 14.12
CA ILE A 213 -24.75 -16.69 13.30
C ILE A 213 -24.38 -17.65 12.16
N LYS A 214 -25.15 -18.75 12.08
CA LYS A 214 -25.33 -19.62 10.91
C LYS A 214 -26.21 -18.91 9.89
N SER A 215 -25.76 -18.76 8.64
CA SER A 215 -26.60 -18.45 7.47
C SER A 215 -25.97 -19.08 6.24
N SER A 216 -26.79 -19.63 5.35
CA SER A 216 -26.41 -20.00 3.98
C SER A 216 -25.69 -18.83 3.30
N ALA A 217 -24.63 -19.12 2.55
CA ALA A 217 -23.84 -18.11 1.85
C ALA A 217 -24.75 -17.21 0.99
N PRO A 218 -24.63 -15.87 1.08
CA PRO A 218 -25.31 -14.96 0.18
C PRO A 218 -24.93 -15.26 -1.27
N ASN A 219 -25.86 -15.07 -2.22
CA ASN A 219 -25.57 -15.29 -3.63
C ASN A 219 -24.78 -14.11 -4.22
N ALA A 220 -23.53 -14.35 -4.65
CA ALA A 220 -22.65 -13.36 -5.28
C ALA A 220 -23.32 -12.52 -6.37
N SER A 221 -24.12 -13.14 -7.25
CA SER A 221 -24.74 -12.45 -8.39
C SER A 221 -25.74 -11.39 -7.93
N ASP A 222 -26.52 -11.72 -6.89
CA ASP A 222 -27.56 -10.84 -6.37
C ASP A 222 -26.94 -9.66 -5.61
N ILE A 223 -25.81 -9.90 -4.93
CA ILE A 223 -25.04 -8.83 -4.31
C ILE A 223 -24.41 -7.92 -5.37
N LEU A 224 -23.81 -8.48 -6.42
CA LEU A 224 -23.23 -7.71 -7.51
C LEU A 224 -24.25 -6.79 -8.19
N GLU A 225 -25.43 -7.30 -8.52
CA GLU A 225 -26.50 -6.48 -9.11
C GLU A 225 -26.97 -5.37 -8.14
N SER A 226 -26.87 -5.58 -6.83
CA SER A 226 -27.24 -4.56 -5.84
C SER A 226 -26.22 -3.43 -5.71
N ILE A 227 -24.92 -3.71 -5.91
CA ILE A 227 -23.83 -2.72 -5.76
C ILE A 227 -23.45 -2.04 -7.08
N ASN A 228 -23.53 -2.78 -8.18
CA ASN A 228 -23.13 -2.39 -9.52
C ASN A 228 -24.20 -2.95 -10.48
N PRO A 229 -25.42 -2.36 -10.48
CA PRO A 229 -26.49 -2.83 -11.35
C PRO A 229 -26.11 -2.62 -12.81
N VAL A 230 -26.46 -3.58 -13.67
CA VAL A 230 -26.26 -3.43 -15.13
C VAL A 230 -27.02 -2.19 -15.65
N SER A 231 -28.17 -1.91 -15.05
CA SER A 231 -28.95 -0.72 -15.36
C SER A 231 -28.30 0.59 -14.91
N GLY A 232 -27.23 0.56 -14.10
CA GLY A 232 -26.46 1.72 -13.66
C GLY A 232 -27.05 2.49 -12.48
N PHE A 233 -26.33 3.54 -12.07
CA PHE A 233 -26.77 4.52 -11.08
C PHE A 233 -26.78 5.93 -11.70
N THR A 234 -27.94 6.59 -11.65
CA THR A 234 -28.13 7.92 -12.26
C THR A 234 -28.05 9.01 -11.19
N LEU A 235 -27.14 9.95 -11.39
CA LEU A 235 -27.03 11.15 -10.56
C LEU A 235 -28.13 12.15 -10.89
N ASN A 236 -28.55 12.94 -9.91
CA ASN A 236 -29.42 14.09 -10.16
C ASN A 236 -28.61 15.34 -10.55
N VAL A 237 -27.57 15.17 -11.37
CA VAL A 237 -26.74 16.26 -11.92
C VAL A 237 -26.43 16.01 -13.39
N ALA A 238 -26.20 17.09 -14.15
CA ALA A 238 -25.90 17.05 -15.58
C ALA A 238 -24.46 17.50 -15.88
N TYR A 239 -23.96 17.11 -17.06
CA TYR A 239 -22.62 17.53 -17.52
C TYR A 239 -22.54 19.03 -17.85
N GLY A 240 -23.63 19.63 -18.33
CA GLY A 240 -23.59 20.99 -18.87
C GLY A 240 -22.51 21.14 -19.95
N ASN A 241 -21.68 22.17 -19.83
CA ASN A 241 -20.59 22.48 -20.76
C ASN A 241 -19.21 22.04 -20.25
N LEU A 242 -19.16 21.12 -19.26
CA LEU A 242 -17.89 20.69 -18.66
C LEU A 242 -16.93 20.09 -19.70
N GLY A 243 -17.39 19.20 -20.57
CA GLY A 243 -16.56 18.62 -21.64
C GLY A 243 -15.94 19.67 -22.55
N PRO A 244 -16.74 20.57 -23.17
CA PRO A 244 -16.22 21.65 -23.99
C PRO A 244 -15.21 22.54 -23.26
N GLN A 245 -15.43 22.83 -21.98
CA GLN A 245 -14.50 23.61 -21.15
C GLN A 245 -13.17 22.87 -20.93
N LEU A 246 -13.20 21.56 -20.66
CA LEU A 246 -12.01 20.74 -20.48
C LEU A 246 -11.18 20.62 -21.77
N LEU A 247 -11.84 20.50 -22.93
CA LEU A 247 -11.17 20.52 -24.24
C LEU A 247 -10.58 21.90 -24.55
N ALA A 248 -11.36 22.97 -24.37
CA ALA A 248 -10.93 24.33 -24.69
C ALA A 248 -9.73 24.79 -23.85
N ALA A 249 -9.65 24.38 -22.59
CA ALA A 249 -8.52 24.64 -21.72
C ALA A 249 -7.33 23.69 -21.96
N GLY A 250 -7.49 22.69 -22.83
CA GLY A 250 -6.45 21.71 -23.17
C GLY A 250 -6.14 20.71 -22.05
N ILE A 251 -7.01 20.60 -21.05
CA ILE A 251 -6.91 19.65 -19.93
C ILE A 251 -7.13 18.23 -20.44
N ILE A 252 -8.07 18.10 -21.37
CA ILE A 252 -8.25 16.92 -22.22
C ILE A 252 -7.79 17.28 -23.64
N ASP A 253 -6.87 16.49 -24.16
CA ASP A 253 -6.56 16.41 -25.59
C ASP A 253 -7.44 15.32 -26.21
N PHE A 254 -8.32 15.72 -27.12
CA PHE A 254 -9.32 14.82 -27.70
C PHE A 254 -8.67 13.65 -28.43
N ASP A 255 -7.61 13.87 -29.19
CA ASP A 255 -6.97 12.83 -29.99
C ASP A 255 -6.22 11.83 -29.09
N LYS A 256 -5.57 12.32 -28.03
CA LYS A 256 -4.96 11.41 -27.03
C LYS A 256 -6.01 10.57 -26.31
N MET A 257 -7.11 11.19 -25.88
CA MET A 257 -8.19 10.47 -25.21
C MET A 257 -8.82 9.43 -26.13
N LYS A 258 -9.11 9.80 -27.38
CA LYS A 258 -9.62 8.86 -28.39
C LYS A 258 -8.66 7.69 -28.62
N ALA A 259 -7.37 7.97 -28.80
CA ALA A 259 -6.36 6.93 -29.01
C ALA A 259 -6.24 5.96 -27.81
N LEU A 260 -6.28 6.48 -26.57
CA LEU A 260 -6.29 5.64 -25.36
C LEU A 260 -7.47 4.67 -25.36
N TYR A 261 -8.67 5.16 -25.68
CA TYR A 261 -9.90 4.37 -25.65
C TYR A 261 -9.95 3.31 -26.76
N GLU A 262 -9.42 3.64 -27.94
CA GLU A 262 -9.22 2.67 -29.03
C GLU A 262 -8.22 1.57 -28.61
N GLN A 263 -7.09 1.94 -27.99
CA GLN A 263 -6.07 0.99 -27.53
C GLN A 263 -6.56 0.10 -26.37
N SER A 264 -7.42 0.62 -25.50
CA SER A 264 -8.01 -0.15 -24.39
C SER A 264 -9.16 -1.08 -24.84
N GLY A 265 -9.47 -1.14 -26.13
CA GLY A 265 -10.56 -1.96 -26.67
C GLY A 265 -11.95 -1.45 -26.31
N GLN A 266 -12.07 -0.19 -25.91
CA GLN A 266 -13.33 0.48 -25.55
C GLN A 266 -13.41 1.85 -26.23
N PRO A 267 -13.55 1.93 -27.57
CA PRO A 267 -13.60 3.20 -28.28
C PRO A 267 -14.67 4.15 -27.72
N LEU A 268 -14.40 5.45 -27.74
CA LEU A 268 -15.37 6.46 -27.31
C LEU A 268 -16.67 6.32 -28.12
N THR A 269 -17.79 6.25 -27.40
CA THR A 269 -19.13 6.21 -28.02
C THR A 269 -19.50 7.58 -28.58
N SER A 270 -20.47 7.64 -29.50
CA SER A 270 -20.98 8.91 -30.03
C SER A 270 -21.50 9.84 -28.93
N GLU A 271 -22.08 9.28 -27.87
CA GLU A 271 -22.56 10.04 -26.72
C GLU A 271 -21.41 10.63 -25.90
N GLN A 272 -20.35 9.86 -25.63
CA GLN A 272 -19.15 10.35 -24.95
C GLN A 272 -18.43 11.44 -25.76
N ILE A 273 -18.35 11.27 -27.08
CA ILE A 273 -17.81 12.30 -27.98
C ILE A 273 -18.66 13.57 -27.85
N LYS A 274 -19.99 13.46 -27.90
CA LYS A 274 -20.90 14.60 -27.76
C LYS A 274 -20.74 15.30 -26.40
N ILE A 275 -20.64 14.54 -25.30
CA ILE A 275 -20.39 15.07 -23.96
C ILE A 275 -19.10 15.90 -23.95
N LEU A 276 -18.04 15.43 -24.62
CA LEU A 276 -16.76 16.13 -24.71
C LEU A 276 -16.83 17.37 -25.63
N THR A 277 -17.44 17.28 -26.81
CA THR A 277 -17.34 18.33 -27.84
C THR A 277 -18.46 19.38 -27.77
N GLU A 278 -19.67 18.98 -27.38
CA GLU A 278 -20.86 19.83 -27.38
C GLU A 278 -21.42 20.07 -25.97
N GLY A 279 -21.09 19.20 -25.01
CA GLY A 279 -21.72 19.17 -23.70
C GLY A 279 -23.02 18.36 -23.68
N SER A 280 -23.64 18.26 -22.51
CA SER A 280 -24.90 17.53 -22.36
C SER A 280 -25.72 18.02 -21.16
N SER A 281 -27.03 18.22 -21.37
CA SER A 281 -27.98 18.48 -20.28
C SER A 281 -28.54 17.21 -19.66
N GLU A 282 -28.16 16.04 -20.17
CA GLU A 282 -28.58 14.76 -19.64
C GLU A 282 -27.93 14.47 -18.29
N LYS A 283 -28.65 13.70 -17.46
CA LYS A 283 -28.19 13.29 -16.15
C LYS A 283 -27.01 12.32 -16.29
N ILE A 284 -25.99 12.53 -15.48
CA ILE A 284 -24.81 11.66 -15.44
C ILE A 284 -25.24 10.29 -14.90
N LYS A 285 -24.88 9.23 -15.62
CA LYS A 285 -25.20 7.86 -15.26
C LYS A 285 -23.95 7.01 -15.31
N ILE A 286 -23.63 6.35 -14.21
CA ILE A 286 -22.56 5.35 -14.17
C ILE A 286 -23.13 3.95 -14.42
N THR A 287 -22.49 3.22 -15.32
CA THR A 287 -22.76 1.85 -15.75
C THR A 287 -21.43 1.13 -15.90
N PRO A 288 -21.40 -0.19 -16.12
CA PRO A 288 -20.14 -0.88 -16.42
C PRO A 288 -19.38 -0.24 -17.59
N GLU A 289 -20.09 0.16 -18.65
CA GLU A 289 -19.54 0.72 -19.90
C GLU A 289 -19.07 2.17 -19.75
N THR A 290 -19.71 2.94 -18.88
CA THR A 290 -19.39 4.37 -18.69
C THR A 290 -18.41 4.60 -17.55
N SER A 291 -18.19 3.62 -16.67
CA SER A 291 -17.36 3.74 -15.46
C SER A 291 -15.93 4.26 -15.75
N TYR A 292 -15.30 3.75 -16.80
CA TYR A 292 -13.95 4.14 -17.22
C TYR A 292 -13.92 5.56 -17.80
N PHE A 293 -14.92 5.91 -18.62
CA PHE A 293 -15.11 7.29 -19.10
C PHE A 293 -15.29 8.29 -17.97
N LEU A 294 -16.18 7.98 -17.02
CA LEU A 294 -16.44 8.86 -15.89
C LEU A 294 -15.23 9.00 -14.97
N LEU A 295 -14.45 7.94 -14.75
CA LEU A 295 -13.19 8.05 -13.99
C LEU A 295 -12.26 9.08 -14.61
N ASN A 296 -11.97 8.97 -15.91
CA ASN A 296 -11.03 9.86 -16.59
C ASN A 296 -11.60 11.28 -16.77
N PHE A 297 -12.89 11.41 -17.05
CA PHE A 297 -13.58 12.69 -17.15
C PHE A 297 -13.55 13.47 -15.83
N PHE A 298 -13.90 12.81 -14.72
CA PHE A 298 -13.87 13.43 -13.41
C PHE A 298 -12.44 13.64 -12.90
N TRP A 299 -11.49 12.79 -13.26
CA TRP A 299 -10.09 13.03 -12.95
C TRP A 299 -9.58 14.30 -13.63
N ALA A 300 -9.83 14.48 -14.93
CA ALA A 300 -9.50 15.71 -15.66
C ALA A 300 -10.11 16.95 -14.98
N LEU A 301 -11.40 16.87 -14.64
CA LEU A 301 -12.13 17.94 -14.00
C LEU A 301 -11.54 18.30 -12.63
N GLY A 302 -11.34 17.32 -11.76
CA GLY A 302 -10.82 17.55 -10.41
C GLY A 302 -9.38 18.04 -10.41
N LEU A 303 -8.55 17.56 -11.34
CA LEU A 303 -7.19 18.04 -11.50
C LEU A 303 -7.18 19.55 -11.81
N ALA A 304 -8.06 19.98 -12.70
CA ALA A 304 -8.04 21.33 -13.24
C ALA A 304 -8.87 22.36 -12.45
N ASN A 305 -9.96 21.91 -11.81
CA ASN A 305 -10.88 22.79 -11.12
C ASN A 305 -10.20 23.41 -9.90
N LYS A 306 -10.31 24.73 -9.78
CA LYS A 306 -9.73 25.47 -8.68
C LYS A 306 -10.55 25.25 -7.40
N ASN A 307 -9.89 24.78 -6.35
CA ASN A 307 -10.52 24.53 -5.05
C ASN A 307 -9.55 24.73 -3.89
N ILE A 308 -10.04 25.24 -2.76
CA ILE A 308 -9.24 25.41 -1.53
C ILE A 308 -8.69 24.08 -0.99
N ILE A 309 -9.37 22.95 -1.24
CA ILE A 309 -8.86 21.61 -0.90
C ILE A 309 -7.53 21.31 -1.63
N LEU A 310 -7.37 21.81 -2.85
CA LEU A 310 -6.15 21.65 -3.63
C LEU A 310 -5.15 22.78 -3.37
N ASP A 311 -5.60 24.02 -3.25
CA ASP A 311 -4.70 25.17 -3.05
C ASP A 311 -4.09 25.22 -1.64
N GLU A 312 -4.86 24.85 -0.62
CA GLU A 312 -4.48 25.04 0.80
C GLU A 312 -4.61 23.76 1.64
N GLY A 313 -5.24 22.72 1.09
CA GLY A 313 -5.52 21.48 1.79
C GLY A 313 -4.29 20.60 2.03
N ALA A 314 -4.55 19.41 2.59
CA ALA A 314 -3.51 18.52 3.08
C ALA A 314 -2.50 18.10 2.00
N MET A 315 -2.95 17.93 0.75
CA MET A 315 -2.05 17.57 -0.35
C MET A 315 -1.01 18.65 -0.64
N THR A 316 -1.38 19.93 -0.60
CA THR A 316 -0.43 21.03 -0.79
C THR A 316 0.41 21.28 0.45
N LYS A 317 -0.22 21.26 1.64
CA LYS A 317 0.46 21.50 2.92
C LYS A 317 1.56 20.48 3.22
N TYR A 318 1.32 19.21 2.91
CA TYR A 318 2.25 18.11 3.24
C TYR A 318 2.99 17.58 2.01
N GLY A 319 2.51 17.86 0.79
CA GLY A 319 3.14 17.41 -0.45
C GLY A 319 4.29 18.29 -0.93
N ALA A 320 4.32 19.59 -0.58
CA ALA A 320 5.38 20.52 -0.98
C ALA A 320 5.81 20.35 -2.47
N ASP A 321 7.10 20.17 -2.74
CA ASP A 321 7.64 19.99 -4.11
C ASP A 321 7.26 18.64 -4.77
N GLN A 322 6.54 17.77 -4.06
CA GLN A 322 6.16 16.43 -4.54
C GLN A 322 4.76 16.38 -5.14
N ILE A 323 4.00 17.48 -5.18
CA ILE A 323 2.63 17.48 -5.70
C ILE A 323 2.57 16.91 -7.11
N GLY A 324 3.56 17.18 -7.96
CA GLY A 324 3.63 16.65 -9.32
C GLY A 324 3.96 15.16 -9.45
N ASN A 325 4.33 14.49 -8.35
CA ASN A 325 4.70 13.06 -8.34
C ASN A 325 3.56 12.15 -7.87
N PHE A 326 2.44 12.72 -7.42
CA PHE A 326 1.26 11.92 -7.06
C PHE A 326 0.63 11.30 -8.30
N ALA A 327 -0.04 10.15 -8.14
CA ALA A 327 -0.68 9.46 -9.25
C ALA A 327 -1.80 10.32 -9.88
N SER A 328 -2.46 11.18 -9.10
CA SER A 328 -3.48 12.13 -9.60
C SER A 328 -2.93 13.27 -10.44
N THR A 329 -1.63 13.56 -10.38
CA THR A 329 -0.99 14.67 -11.11
C THR A 329 0.00 14.11 -12.12
N GLY A 330 1.10 13.52 -11.67
CA GLY A 330 2.14 12.94 -12.52
C GLY A 330 1.65 11.80 -13.42
N GLY A 331 0.53 11.16 -13.06
CA GLY A 331 -0.13 10.16 -13.90
C GLY A 331 -1.00 10.73 -15.03
N TRP A 332 -1.31 12.03 -15.04
CA TRP A 332 -2.17 12.63 -16.06
C TRP A 332 -1.39 12.98 -17.32
N THR A 333 -1.61 12.20 -18.38
CA THR A 333 -0.89 12.28 -19.68
C THR A 333 -1.80 12.73 -20.83
N LEU A 334 -3.11 12.80 -20.59
CA LEU A 334 -4.14 13.10 -21.59
C LEU A 334 -4.33 14.61 -21.83
N GLY A 335 -3.56 15.47 -21.18
CA GLY A 335 -3.58 16.92 -21.44
C GLY A 335 -2.66 17.34 -22.59
N THR A 336 -2.89 18.53 -23.10
CA THR A 336 -2.02 19.20 -24.10
C THR A 336 -0.70 19.71 -23.50
N LYS A 337 -0.62 19.79 -22.17
CA LYS A 337 0.52 20.26 -21.38
C LYS A 337 0.77 19.34 -20.17
N PRO A 338 1.91 19.47 -19.46
CA PRO A 338 2.12 18.75 -18.21
C PRO A 338 1.01 19.02 -17.17
N ALA A 339 0.65 18.00 -16.39
CA ALA A 339 -0.46 18.04 -15.44
C ALA A 339 -0.42 19.22 -14.45
N MET A 340 0.77 19.56 -13.96
CA MET A 340 0.96 20.68 -13.02
C MET A 340 0.64 22.05 -13.62
N GLU A 341 0.56 22.18 -14.94
CA GLU A 341 0.08 23.42 -15.58
C GLU A 341 -1.45 23.58 -15.50
N PHE A 342 -2.18 22.52 -15.15
CA PHE A 342 -3.62 22.52 -14.96
C PHE A 342 -4.03 22.50 -13.49
N TYR A 343 -3.19 21.96 -12.61
CA TYR A 343 -3.47 21.75 -11.19
C TYR A 343 -4.12 22.96 -10.51
N SER A 344 -5.40 22.81 -10.09
CA SER A 344 -6.20 23.81 -9.37
C SER A 344 -6.20 25.22 -9.99
N LYS A 345 -6.25 25.30 -11.33
CA LYS A 345 -6.02 26.57 -12.05
C LYS A 345 -7.27 27.21 -12.63
N PHE A 346 -8.29 26.42 -12.95
CA PHE A 346 -9.45 26.88 -13.71
C PHE A 346 -10.70 26.91 -12.84
N GLU A 347 -11.44 28.01 -12.87
CA GLU A 347 -12.73 28.12 -12.18
C GLU A 347 -13.85 27.52 -13.05
N ILE A 348 -13.78 26.21 -13.31
CA ILE A 348 -14.76 25.48 -14.12
C ILE A 348 -16.07 25.35 -13.35
N ILE A 349 -15.97 24.92 -12.09
CA ILE A 349 -17.05 24.82 -11.12
C ILE A 349 -16.73 25.78 -9.97
N ARG A 350 -17.64 26.73 -9.73
CA ARG A 350 -17.55 27.66 -8.60
C ARG A 350 -18.52 27.23 -7.51
N LEU A 351 -18.00 27.03 -6.30
CA LEU A 351 -18.80 26.73 -5.11
C LEU A 351 -18.95 28.00 -4.26
N ASN A 352 -20.16 28.25 -3.79
CA ASN A 352 -20.37 29.22 -2.72
C ASN A 352 -19.93 28.61 -1.36
N PRO A 353 -19.78 29.41 -0.29
CA PRO A 353 -19.31 28.91 1.00
C PRO A 353 -20.12 27.75 1.58
N GLY A 354 -21.45 27.74 1.39
CA GLY A 354 -22.29 26.64 1.85
C GLY A 354 -22.07 25.35 1.06
N GLN A 355 -21.89 25.46 -0.26
CA GLN A 355 -21.56 24.32 -1.12
C GLN A 355 -20.16 23.77 -0.84
N GLN A 356 -19.20 24.65 -0.53
CA GLN A 356 -17.84 24.24 -0.14
C GLN A 356 -17.86 23.44 1.16
N LEU A 357 -18.64 23.84 2.17
CA LEU A 357 -18.80 23.06 3.41
C LEU A 357 -19.40 21.67 3.16
N ILE A 358 -20.35 21.56 2.22
CA ILE A 358 -20.92 20.27 1.80
C ILE A 358 -19.84 19.39 1.17
N LEU A 359 -19.01 19.96 0.29
CA LEU A 359 -17.89 19.24 -0.33
C LEU A 359 -16.87 18.78 0.72
N GLU A 360 -16.49 19.64 1.65
CA GLU A 360 -15.50 19.34 2.69
C GLU A 360 -15.97 18.23 3.63
N ASP A 361 -17.24 18.25 4.06
CA ASP A 361 -17.83 17.16 4.86
C ASP A 361 -17.73 15.81 4.13
N PHE A 362 -18.01 15.78 2.84
CA PHE A 362 -17.80 14.58 2.02
C PHE A 362 -16.31 14.23 1.91
N ALA A 363 -15.47 15.18 1.53
CA ALA A 363 -14.08 14.95 1.17
C ALA A 363 -13.24 14.46 2.36
N ASP A 364 -13.47 15.01 3.56
CA ASP A 364 -12.74 14.65 4.78
C ASP A 364 -13.18 13.30 5.37
N ASN A 365 -14.40 12.86 5.07
CA ASN A 365 -15.00 11.67 5.65
C ASN A 365 -15.18 10.51 4.65
N SER A 366 -14.62 10.60 3.46
CA SER A 366 -14.68 9.56 2.42
C SER A 366 -13.28 9.10 1.98
N TYR A 367 -13.18 7.80 1.67
CA TYR A 367 -11.94 7.08 1.35
C TYR A 367 -12.18 6.13 0.16
N ARG A 368 -11.09 5.66 -0.46
CA ARG A 368 -11.11 4.74 -1.60
C ARG A 368 -10.18 3.53 -1.38
N PRO A 369 -10.57 2.32 -1.81
CA PRO A 369 -9.80 1.09 -1.57
C PRO A 369 -8.36 1.03 -2.10
N CYS A 370 -7.93 1.94 -2.97
CA CYS A 370 -6.57 1.96 -3.51
C CYS A 370 -5.54 2.73 -2.68
N CYS A 371 -5.95 3.56 -1.72
CA CYS A 371 -5.05 4.33 -0.85
C CYS A 371 -5.69 4.60 0.52
N SER A 372 -4.89 4.99 1.50
CA SER A 372 -5.38 5.23 2.87
C SER A 372 -5.72 6.70 3.16
N ASN A 373 -5.70 7.54 2.12
CA ASN A 373 -5.92 8.98 2.23
C ASN A 373 -7.40 9.33 1.98
N PRO A 374 -7.95 10.35 2.66
CA PRO A 374 -9.30 10.83 2.39
C PRO A 374 -9.40 11.48 1.00
N VAL A 375 -10.60 11.75 0.51
CA VAL A 375 -10.80 12.47 -0.77
C VAL A 375 -10.27 13.91 -0.69
N SER A 376 -10.22 14.52 0.50
CA SER A 376 -9.52 15.80 0.74
C SER A 376 -8.00 15.74 0.60
N PHE A 377 -7.43 14.55 0.40
CA PHE A 377 -6.07 14.34 -0.07
C PHE A 377 -6.13 13.47 -1.37
N PRO A 378 -6.44 14.09 -2.52
CA PRO A 378 -6.71 13.36 -3.77
C PRO A 378 -5.42 12.99 -4.52
N ASP A 379 -4.61 12.11 -3.94
CA ASP A 379 -3.30 11.69 -4.46
C ASP A 379 -3.32 10.64 -5.59
N CYS A 380 -4.49 10.13 -5.93
CA CYS A 380 -4.70 9.21 -7.05
C CYS A 380 -5.86 9.65 -7.93
N ASN A 381 -5.93 9.14 -9.15
CA ASN A 381 -7.00 9.44 -10.10
C ASN A 381 -8.41 9.24 -9.51
N HIS A 382 -8.63 8.17 -8.74
CA HIS A 382 -9.91 7.92 -8.07
C HIS A 382 -10.25 8.97 -7.01
N GLY A 383 -9.24 9.47 -6.30
CA GLY A 383 -9.41 10.54 -5.30
C GLY A 383 -9.75 11.85 -5.96
N MET A 384 -9.02 12.18 -7.03
CA MET A 384 -9.26 13.40 -7.81
C MET A 384 -10.62 13.37 -8.52
N ALA A 385 -11.00 12.22 -9.07
CA ALA A 385 -12.32 12.00 -9.65
C ALA A 385 -13.45 12.09 -8.60
N ALA A 386 -13.25 11.53 -7.41
CA ALA A 386 -14.20 11.65 -6.32
C ALA A 386 -14.37 13.10 -5.85
N LEU A 387 -13.29 13.87 -5.79
CA LEU A 387 -13.33 15.30 -5.47
C LEU A 387 -14.19 16.04 -6.51
N ALA A 388 -13.93 15.82 -7.80
CA ALA A 388 -14.70 16.45 -8.89
C ALA A 388 -16.18 16.07 -8.90
N LEU A 389 -16.50 14.80 -8.59
CA LEU A 389 -17.87 14.33 -8.40
C LEU A 389 -18.56 15.13 -7.29
N GLY A 390 -17.91 15.29 -6.14
CA GLY A 390 -18.42 16.08 -5.03
C GLY A 390 -18.60 17.56 -5.39
N GLU A 391 -17.63 18.16 -6.09
CA GLU A 391 -17.69 19.55 -6.56
C GLU A 391 -18.91 19.78 -7.45
N LEU A 392 -19.09 18.93 -8.47
CA LEU A 392 -20.21 19.03 -9.40
C LEU A 392 -21.57 18.85 -8.70
N MET A 393 -21.64 17.88 -7.78
CA MET A 393 -22.85 17.61 -7.05
C MET A 393 -23.22 18.76 -6.11
N ALA A 394 -22.26 19.27 -5.33
CA ALA A 394 -22.48 20.42 -4.46
C ALA A 394 -22.87 21.67 -5.26
N SER A 395 -22.23 21.92 -6.42
CA SER A 395 -22.53 23.09 -7.27
C SER A 395 -23.96 23.07 -7.81
N GLN A 396 -24.53 21.87 -8.01
CA GLN A 396 -25.91 21.67 -8.48
C GLN A 396 -26.90 21.40 -7.34
N GLY A 397 -26.51 21.66 -6.09
CA GLY A 397 -27.41 21.69 -4.93
C GLY A 397 -27.62 20.35 -4.23
N ALA A 398 -26.76 19.35 -4.47
CA ALA A 398 -26.80 18.12 -3.70
C ALA A 398 -26.35 18.36 -2.25
N SER A 399 -26.99 17.63 -1.32
CA SER A 399 -26.55 17.51 0.07
C SER A 399 -25.37 16.55 0.20
N SER A 400 -24.63 16.62 1.31
CA SER A 400 -23.51 15.71 1.58
C SER A 400 -23.94 14.23 1.54
N ASP A 401 -25.12 13.90 2.10
CA ASP A 401 -25.62 12.52 2.11
C ASP A 401 -25.91 11.98 0.69
N GLN A 402 -26.35 12.85 -0.23
CA GLN A 402 -26.52 12.50 -1.65
C GLN A 402 -25.16 12.29 -2.33
N ILE A 403 -24.13 13.06 -1.97
CA ILE A 403 -22.76 12.85 -2.48
C ILE A 403 -22.21 11.53 -1.96
N PHE A 404 -22.38 11.20 -0.68
CA PHE A 404 -21.98 9.91 -0.11
C PHE A 404 -22.70 8.74 -0.78
N GLU A 405 -24.00 8.88 -1.07
CA GLU A 405 -24.76 7.86 -1.81
C GLU A 405 -24.18 7.65 -3.21
N ALA A 406 -24.00 8.73 -3.98
CA ALA A 406 -23.41 8.67 -5.29
C ALA A 406 -22.02 8.02 -5.25
N TYR A 407 -21.19 8.42 -4.29
CA TYR A 407 -19.85 7.89 -4.11
C TYR A 407 -19.84 6.39 -3.77
N LYS A 408 -20.79 5.92 -2.95
CA LYS A 408 -20.95 4.49 -2.64
C LYS A 408 -21.11 3.67 -3.93
N TYR A 409 -21.95 4.12 -4.85
CA TYR A 409 -22.15 3.44 -6.13
C TYR A 409 -20.95 3.62 -7.05
N PHE A 410 -20.43 4.85 -7.21
CA PHE A 410 -19.28 5.12 -8.07
C PHE A 410 -18.06 4.26 -7.71
N ASN A 411 -17.71 4.18 -6.42
CA ASN A 411 -16.65 3.30 -5.97
C ASN A 411 -16.98 1.81 -6.16
N SER A 412 -18.25 1.41 -6.15
CA SER A 412 -18.65 0.02 -6.43
C SER A 412 -18.42 -0.36 -7.90
N PHE A 413 -18.57 0.60 -8.82
CA PHE A 413 -18.18 0.44 -10.23
C PHE A 413 -16.66 0.44 -10.41
N TRP A 414 -15.92 1.31 -9.70
CA TRP A 414 -14.47 1.41 -9.82
C TRP A 414 -13.69 0.30 -9.07
N PHE A 415 -14.26 -0.24 -7.99
CA PHE A 415 -13.65 -1.26 -7.12
C PHE A 415 -14.60 -2.44 -6.85
N PRO A 416 -15.06 -3.15 -7.90
CA PRO A 416 -16.16 -4.12 -7.77
C PRO A 416 -15.85 -5.27 -6.82
N GLN A 417 -14.60 -5.77 -6.79
CA GLN A 417 -14.23 -6.81 -5.83
C GLN A 417 -14.30 -6.30 -4.38
N THR A 418 -13.83 -5.09 -4.11
CA THR A 418 -13.88 -4.53 -2.76
C THR A 418 -15.30 -4.39 -2.27
N TYR A 419 -16.17 -3.85 -3.11
CA TYR A 419 -17.55 -3.59 -2.73
C TYR A 419 -18.43 -4.83 -2.72
N LEU A 420 -18.10 -5.87 -3.50
CA LEU A 420 -18.65 -7.22 -3.32
C LEU A 420 -18.34 -7.73 -1.92
N ASP A 421 -17.07 -7.72 -1.51
CA ASP A 421 -16.66 -8.19 -0.18
C ASP A 421 -17.34 -7.40 0.94
N VAL A 422 -17.38 -6.06 0.82
CA VAL A 422 -18.02 -5.19 1.82
C VAL A 422 -19.53 -5.45 1.91
N ALA A 423 -20.21 -5.59 0.77
CA ALA A 423 -21.64 -5.89 0.76
C ALA A 423 -21.95 -7.30 1.31
N THR A 424 -21.14 -8.31 0.97
CA THR A 424 -21.24 -9.66 1.54
C THR A 424 -21.05 -9.64 3.05
N TYR A 425 -20.11 -8.83 3.56
CA TYR A 425 -19.93 -8.64 5.00
C TYR A 425 -21.18 -8.05 5.65
N PHE A 426 -21.72 -6.93 5.17
CA PHE A 426 -22.92 -6.33 5.77
C PHE A 426 -24.13 -7.25 5.70
N LYS A 427 -24.26 -8.01 4.62
CA LYS A 427 -25.33 -9.00 4.46
C LYS A 427 -25.20 -10.13 5.47
N ALA A 428 -24.00 -10.71 5.61
CA ALA A 428 -23.78 -11.88 6.44
C ALA A 428 -23.60 -11.56 7.94
N ALA A 429 -22.92 -10.46 8.27
CA ALA A 429 -22.62 -10.07 9.65
C ALA A 429 -23.75 -9.24 10.29
N GLU A 430 -24.39 -8.36 9.51
CA GLU A 430 -25.37 -7.39 10.03
C GLU A 430 -26.79 -7.59 9.49
N GLY A 431 -27.00 -8.54 8.56
CA GLY A 431 -28.30 -8.79 7.95
C GLY A 431 -28.81 -7.64 7.06
N LYS A 432 -27.96 -6.68 6.71
CA LYS A 432 -28.34 -5.49 5.92
C LYS A 432 -28.16 -5.74 4.42
N ASN A 433 -29.17 -5.40 3.63
CA ASN A 433 -29.02 -5.29 2.18
C ASN A 433 -28.24 -4.02 1.82
N TRP A 434 -27.64 -3.97 0.63
CA TRP A 434 -26.78 -2.84 0.22
C TRP A 434 -27.45 -1.46 0.29
N SER A 435 -28.73 -1.40 -0.06
CA SER A 435 -29.55 -0.18 0.04
C SER A 435 -29.78 0.29 1.49
N GLN A 436 -29.60 -0.59 2.48
CA GLN A 436 -29.78 -0.31 3.90
C GLN A 436 -28.46 0.01 4.60
N VAL A 437 -27.32 -0.19 3.94
CA VAL A 437 -26.02 0.14 4.51
C VAL A 437 -25.80 1.64 4.42
N ASP A 438 -25.43 2.25 5.53
CA ASP A 438 -25.14 3.68 5.64
C ASP A 438 -23.99 4.08 4.72
N ASN A 439 -24.22 5.12 3.91
CA ASN A 439 -23.28 5.55 2.87
C ASN A 439 -21.97 6.10 3.44
N ARG A 440 -22.03 6.79 4.61
CA ARG A 440 -20.84 7.35 5.28
C ARG A 440 -20.02 6.26 5.94
N ILE A 441 -20.67 5.23 6.49
CA ILE A 441 -19.96 4.05 7.03
C ILE A 441 -19.17 3.36 5.91
N VAL A 442 -19.82 3.09 4.77
CA VAL A 442 -19.17 2.42 3.64
C VAL A 442 -18.02 3.26 3.10
N ALA A 443 -18.24 4.54 2.82
CA ALA A 443 -17.21 5.43 2.31
C ALA A 443 -16.08 5.70 3.33
N GLY A 444 -16.33 5.45 4.61
CA GLY A 444 -15.41 5.71 5.68
C GLY A 444 -14.17 4.81 5.68
N LYS A 445 -13.19 5.21 6.49
CA LYS A 445 -11.89 4.55 6.62
C LYS A 445 -11.97 3.06 6.93
N ASP A 446 -13.03 2.62 7.59
CA ASP A 446 -13.14 1.26 8.10
C ASP A 446 -13.44 0.23 7.02
N PHE A 447 -14.00 0.66 5.89
CA PHE A 447 -14.40 -0.20 4.78
C PHE A 447 -13.72 0.19 3.47
N SER A 448 -13.61 1.49 3.16
CA SER A 448 -13.03 1.98 1.90
C SER A 448 -11.57 2.40 1.99
N THR A 449 -10.75 1.59 2.68
CA THR A 449 -9.28 1.69 2.65
C THR A 449 -8.69 0.31 2.39
N PRO A 450 -7.43 0.20 1.93
CA PRO A 450 -6.77 -1.10 1.82
C PRO A 450 -6.85 -1.93 3.11
N GLN A 451 -6.67 -1.28 4.26
CA GLN A 451 -6.71 -1.93 5.58
C GLN A 451 -8.14 -2.30 6.00
N GLY A 452 -9.12 -1.43 5.71
CA GLY A 452 -10.53 -1.69 5.93
C GLY A 452 -11.02 -2.91 5.16
N TRP A 453 -10.77 -2.91 3.85
CA TRP A 453 -11.10 -4.02 2.96
C TRP A 453 -10.40 -5.32 3.37
N GLN A 454 -9.13 -5.27 3.78
CA GLN A 454 -8.41 -6.45 4.26
C GLN A 454 -9.08 -7.08 5.50
N ARG A 455 -9.56 -6.28 6.46
CA ARG A 455 -10.29 -6.77 7.64
C ARG A 455 -11.59 -7.47 7.23
N VAL A 456 -12.32 -6.88 6.30
CA VAL A 456 -13.53 -7.48 5.72
C VAL A 456 -13.21 -8.84 5.10
N ARG A 457 -12.18 -8.92 4.25
CA ARG A 457 -11.77 -10.19 3.62
C ARG A 457 -11.31 -11.24 4.61
N GLN A 458 -10.61 -10.85 5.67
CA GLN A 458 -10.22 -11.77 6.75
C GLN A 458 -11.45 -12.36 7.44
N TRP A 459 -12.44 -11.53 7.75
CA TRP A 459 -13.70 -11.98 8.33
C TRP A 459 -14.43 -12.94 7.37
N LEU A 460 -14.58 -12.57 6.09
CA LEU A 460 -15.22 -13.43 5.08
C LEU A 460 -14.51 -14.76 4.89
N THR A 461 -13.18 -14.76 4.87
CA THR A 461 -12.36 -15.98 4.76
C THR A 461 -12.62 -16.90 5.94
N ALA A 462 -12.68 -16.36 7.16
CA ALA A 462 -12.98 -17.13 8.36
C ALA A 462 -14.41 -17.70 8.36
N GLN A 463 -15.35 -17.05 7.66
CA GLN A 463 -16.72 -17.55 7.48
C GLN A 463 -16.88 -18.45 6.25
N GLY A 464 -15.85 -18.62 5.40
CA GLY A 464 -15.98 -19.35 4.14
C GLY A 464 -16.87 -18.64 3.11
N LEU A 465 -16.97 -17.31 3.16
CA LEU A 465 -17.85 -16.47 2.33
C LEU A 465 -17.09 -15.61 1.32
N LEU A 466 -15.83 -15.96 1.01
CA LEU A 466 -15.03 -15.18 0.08
C LEU A 466 -15.42 -15.54 -1.36
N GLU A 467 -15.84 -14.54 -2.12
CA GLU A 467 -16.30 -14.68 -3.50
C GLU A 467 -15.39 -13.90 -4.46
N LYS A 468 -15.49 -14.20 -5.75
CA LYS A 468 -14.73 -13.50 -6.79
C LYS A 468 -15.70 -12.69 -7.64
N ALA A 469 -15.48 -11.38 -7.70
CA ALA A 469 -16.18 -10.52 -8.63
C ALA A 469 -15.79 -10.85 -10.07
N PRO A 470 -16.70 -10.67 -11.05
CA PRO A 470 -16.37 -10.73 -12.45
C PRO A 470 -15.16 -9.84 -12.75
N SER A 471 -14.26 -10.30 -13.61
CA SER A 471 -13.16 -9.49 -14.11
C SER A 471 -13.72 -8.37 -15.00
N SER A 472 -14.08 -7.23 -14.41
CA SER A 472 -14.38 -6.02 -15.17
C SER A 472 -13.06 -5.26 -15.40
N GLY A 473 -12.74 -5.01 -16.67
CA GLY A 473 -11.54 -4.29 -17.08
C GLY A 473 -11.56 -2.83 -16.62
N GLY A 474 -11.07 -2.58 -15.42
CA GLY A 474 -10.87 -1.24 -14.86
C GLY A 474 -9.39 -1.03 -14.60
N GLY A 475 -8.60 -0.79 -15.66
CA GLY A 475 -7.24 -0.33 -15.51
C GLY A 475 -7.23 1.04 -14.82
N CYS A 476 -6.36 1.23 -13.83
CA CYS A 476 -6.27 2.49 -13.09
C CYS A 476 -5.38 3.55 -13.79
N GLY A 477 -4.83 3.27 -14.97
CA GLY A 477 -3.85 4.13 -15.66
C GLY A 477 -4.37 4.68 -16.98
N VAL A 478 -3.79 5.81 -17.41
CA VAL A 478 -3.99 6.47 -18.71
C VAL A 478 -2.67 6.67 -19.42
#